data_AF-A0A1H2YHC8-F1
#
_entry.id   AF-A0A1H2YHC8-F1
#
_cell.length_a   1.000
_cell.length_b   1.000
_cell.length_c   1.000
_cell.angle_alpha   90.00
_cell.angle_beta   90.00
_cell.angle_gamma   90.00
#
_symmetry.space_group_name_H-M   'P 1'
#
loop_
_entity.id
_entity.type
_entity.pdbx_description
1 polymer ?
#
loop_
_entity_poly.entity_id
_entity_poly.type
_entity_poly.pdbx_seq_one_letter_code
_entity_poly.pdbx_strand_id
1 'polypeptide(L)' 'MAKNRREVENPILTPLFPFRKPSKAPQISYTKCGCGKPASYEVYEDRQPHCMECFEEALDSSTFILARRLYGGFDDAS' A
#
# COMPACT_ATOMS: atom_id res chain seq x y z
N MET A 1 39.33 -19.19 -11.00
CA MET A 1 39.84 -17.81 -10.87
C MET A 1 39.90 -17.48 -9.38
N ALA A 2 41.10 -17.29 -8.83
CA ALA A 2 41.29 -16.98 -7.41
C ALA A 2 41.20 -15.45 -7.20
N LYS A 3 40.54 -15.01 -6.14
CA LYS A 3 40.41 -13.58 -5.80
C LYS A 3 41.77 -12.98 -5.43
N ASN A 4 41.99 -11.72 -5.76
CA ASN A 4 43.24 -11.03 -5.47
C ASN A 4 43.42 -10.88 -3.96
N ARG A 5 44.64 -11.10 -3.46
CA ARG A 5 44.96 -11.06 -2.01
C ARG A 5 44.47 -9.78 -1.32
N ARG A 6 44.56 -8.64 -2.01
CA ARG A 6 44.09 -7.33 -1.53
C ARG A 6 42.56 -7.26 -1.32
N GLU A 7 41.78 -8.00 -2.10
CA GLU A 7 40.31 -8.06 -1.98
C GLU A 7 39.87 -8.95 -0.81
N VAL A 8 40.72 -9.90 -0.42
CA VAL A 8 40.53 -10.74 0.77
C VAL A 8 40.92 -9.98 2.03
N GLU A 9 41.98 -9.16 1.95
CA GLU A 9 42.46 -8.34 3.07
C GLU A 9 41.54 -7.16 3.40
N ASN A 10 40.87 -6.57 2.39
CA ASN A 10 39.93 -5.46 2.58
C ASN A 10 38.59 -5.76 1.89
N PRO A 11 37.71 -6.56 2.50
CA PRO A 11 36.40 -6.82 1.93
C PRO A 11 35.60 -5.51 1.88
N ILE A 12 35.08 -5.18 0.69
CA ILE A 12 34.09 -4.11 0.54
C ILE A 12 32.81 -4.61 1.21
N LEU A 13 32.63 -4.23 2.48
CA LEU A 13 31.47 -4.62 3.27
C LEU A 13 30.24 -3.89 2.73
N THR A 14 29.23 -4.65 2.31
CA THR A 14 27.94 -4.07 1.91
C THR A 14 27.31 -3.44 3.16
N PRO A 15 26.98 -2.14 3.16
CA PRO A 15 26.36 -1.52 4.31
C PRO A 15 25.00 -2.18 4.57
N LEU A 16 24.87 -2.85 5.72
CA LEU A 16 23.59 -3.37 6.22
C LEU A 16 22.79 -2.20 6.78
N PHE A 17 21.77 -1.77 6.04
CA PHE A 17 20.78 -0.83 6.56
C PHE A 17 19.72 -1.61 7.35
N PRO A 18 19.64 -1.45 8.69
CA PRO A 18 18.64 -2.15 9.46
C PRO A 18 17.24 -1.63 9.09
N PHE A 19 16.31 -2.55 8.84
CA PHE A 19 14.89 -2.23 8.70
C PHE A 19 14.40 -1.59 10.00
N ARG A 20 14.19 -0.26 9.96
CA ARG A 20 13.60 0.47 11.10
C ARG A 20 12.10 0.20 11.09
N LYS A 21 11.63 -0.50 12.13
CA LYS A 21 10.18 -0.60 12.38
C LYS A 21 9.66 0.81 12.65
N PRO A 22 8.52 1.21 12.07
CA PRO A 22 7.94 2.52 12.34
C PRO A 22 7.63 2.64 13.83
N SER A 23 7.94 3.80 14.42
CA SER A 23 7.73 4.08 15.85
C SER A 23 6.26 4.22 16.23
N LYS A 24 5.39 4.44 15.25
CA LYS A 24 3.94 4.54 15.41
C LYS A 24 3.27 3.46 14.57
N ALA A 25 2.26 2.82 15.13
CA ALA A 25 1.37 1.96 14.36
C ALA A 25 0.67 2.79 13.27
N PRO A 26 0.46 2.24 12.06
CA PRO A 26 -0.32 2.91 11.04
C PRO A 26 -1.74 3.11 11.57
N GLN A 27 -2.17 4.37 11.63
CA GLN A 27 -3.54 4.71 11.99
C GLN A 27 -4.39 4.53 10.73
N ILE A 28 -5.14 3.42 10.65
CA ILE A 28 -6.06 3.17 9.54
C ILE A 28 -7.25 4.12 9.71
N SER A 29 -7.22 5.25 9.01
CA SER A 29 -8.33 6.21 9.01
C SER A 29 -9.29 5.87 7.89
N TYR A 30 -10.46 5.30 8.22
CA TYR A 30 -11.55 5.01 7.27
C TYR A 30 -12.14 6.26 6.58
N THR A 31 -11.66 7.45 6.94
CA THR A 31 -12.12 8.73 6.41
C THR A 31 -11.32 9.20 5.19
N LYS A 32 -10.09 8.69 5.00
CA LYS A 32 -9.17 9.18 3.97
C LYS A 32 -8.45 8.05 3.25
N CYS A 33 -8.34 8.22 1.94
CA CYS A 33 -7.49 7.40 1.10
C CYS A 33 -6.00 7.61 1.45
N GLY A 34 -5.14 6.64 1.13
CA GLY A 34 -3.69 6.79 1.25
C GLY A 34 -3.11 8.01 0.49
N CYS A 35 -3.81 8.50 -0.53
CA CYS A 35 -3.45 9.73 -1.25
C CYS A 35 -3.89 11.04 -0.52
N GLY A 36 -4.61 10.93 0.60
CA GLY A 36 -5.07 12.05 1.42
C GLY A 36 -6.46 12.61 1.07
N LYS A 37 -7.05 12.21 -0.06
CA LYS A 37 -8.44 12.55 -0.46
C LYS A 37 -9.48 11.83 0.42
N PRO A 38 -10.70 12.37 0.56
CA PRO A 38 -11.77 11.68 1.28
C PRO A 38 -12.05 10.31 0.63
N ALA A 39 -12.23 9.30 1.47
CA ALA A 39 -12.52 7.95 1.02
C ALA A 39 -14.01 7.79 0.69
N SER A 40 -14.32 7.24 -0.47
CA SER A 40 -15.69 6.96 -0.92
C SER A 40 -15.98 5.47 -1.02
N TYR A 41 -14.92 4.66 -1.15
CA TYR A 41 -14.94 3.22 -1.33
C TYR A 41 -14.04 2.55 -0.30
N GLU A 42 -14.39 1.33 0.09
CA GLU A 42 -13.63 0.48 1.00
C GLU A 42 -13.47 -0.90 0.36
N VAL A 43 -12.23 -1.36 0.20
CA VAL A 43 -11.94 -2.71 -0.33
C VAL A 43 -12.15 -3.75 0.77
N TYR A 44 -12.92 -4.80 0.50
CA TYR A 44 -13.44 -5.71 1.53
C TYR A 44 -12.34 -6.56 2.22
N GLU A 45 -11.30 -6.93 1.47
CA GLU A 45 -10.24 -7.82 1.93
C GLU A 45 -9.44 -7.20 3.08
N ASP A 46 -8.95 -5.98 2.88
CA ASP A 46 -8.08 -5.28 3.84
C ASP A 46 -8.76 -4.09 4.53
N ARG A 47 -10.05 -3.86 4.26
CA ARG A 47 -10.81 -2.67 4.69
C ARG A 47 -10.09 -1.37 4.39
N GLN A 48 -9.41 -1.32 3.24
CA GLN A 48 -8.63 -0.16 2.82
C GLN A 48 -9.54 0.92 2.24
N PRO A 49 -9.51 2.14 2.78
CA PRO A 49 -10.30 3.26 2.27
C PRO A 49 -9.65 3.85 1.02
N HIS A 50 -10.44 4.04 -0.05
CA HIS A 50 -10.01 4.63 -1.31
C HIS A 50 -10.94 5.76 -1.76
N CYS A 51 -10.36 6.79 -2.39
CA CYS A 51 -11.12 7.78 -3.16
C CYS A 51 -11.53 7.16 -4.51
N MET A 52 -12.43 7.84 -5.23
CA MET A 52 -12.92 7.37 -6.53
C MET A 52 -11.79 7.13 -7.54
N GLU A 53 -10.87 8.09 -7.68
CA GLU A 53 -9.77 7.98 -8.64
C GLU A 53 -8.85 6.79 -8.37
N CYS A 54 -8.36 6.63 -7.12
CA CYS A 54 -7.50 5.50 -6.78
C CYS A 54 -8.23 4.15 -6.82
N PHE A 55 -9.56 4.16 -6.66
CA PHE A 55 -10.37 2.96 -6.81
C PHE A 55 -10.51 2.57 -8.29
N GLU A 56 -10.76 3.54 -9.18
CA GLU A 56 -10.86 3.32 -10.63
C GLU A 56 -9.53 2.84 -11.22
N GLU A 57 -8.40 3.42 -10.81
CA GLU A 57 -7.06 2.94 -11.19
C GLU A 57 -6.85 1.46 -10.81
N ALA A 58 -7.43 1.01 -9.71
CA ALA A 58 -7.33 -0.38 -9.27
C ALA A 58 -8.25 -1.32 -10.06
N LEU A 59 -9.38 -0.82 -10.59
CA LEU A 59 -10.29 -1.60 -11.44
C LEU A 59 -9.72 -1.90 -12.82
N ASP A 60 -8.79 -1.08 -13.32
CA ASP A 60 -8.07 -1.34 -14.57
C ASP A 60 -7.10 -2.54 -14.49
N SER A 61 -6.97 -3.17 -13.31
CA SER A 61 -6.19 -4.39 -13.13
C SER A 61 -6.97 -5.66 -13.54
N SER A 62 -6.26 -6.74 -13.86
CA SER A 62 -6.88 -8.04 -14.18
C SER A 62 -7.43 -8.80 -12.97
N THR A 63 -7.31 -8.22 -11.77
CA THR A 63 -7.73 -8.81 -10.51
C THR A 63 -9.14 -8.36 -10.14
N PHE A 64 -9.98 -9.31 -9.75
CA PHE A 64 -11.32 -9.01 -9.26
C PHE A 64 -11.26 -8.45 -7.83
N ILE A 65 -11.81 -7.26 -7.62
CA ILE A 65 -11.79 -6.55 -6.34
C ILE A 65 -13.21 -6.37 -5.83
N LEU A 66 -13.47 -6.82 -4.60
CA LEU A 66 -14.72 -6.56 -3.89
C LEU A 66 -14.61 -5.25 -3.11
N ALA A 67 -15.44 -4.27 -3.45
CA ALA A 67 -15.49 -2.99 -2.74
C ALA A 67 -16.91 -2.63 -2.29
N ARG A 68 -16.99 -1.94 -1.16
CA ARG A 68 -18.20 -1.35 -0.60
C ARG A 68 -18.13 0.17 -0.76
N ARG A 69 -19.26 0.79 -1.10
CA ARG A 69 -19.39 2.25 -1.04
C ARG A 69 -19.65 2.69 0.41
N LEU A 70 -18.85 3.64 0.90
CA LEU A 70 -18.96 4.14 2.28
C LEU A 70 -20.12 5.12 2.46
N TYR A 71 -20.43 5.89 1.41
CA TYR A 71 -21.51 6.88 1.39
C TYR A 71 -22.47 6.58 0.25
N GLY A 72 -23.75 6.49 0.56
CA GLY A 72 -24.81 6.09 -0.36
C GLY A 72 -25.47 4.81 0.11
N GLY A 73 -26.62 4.95 0.79
CA GLY A 73 -27.57 3.85 0.90
C GLY A 73 -28.07 3.46 -0.48
N PHE A 74 -28.58 2.23 -0.59
CA PHE A 74 -29.28 1.70 -1.76
C PHE A 74 -30.30 2.75 -2.28
N ASP A 75 -29.99 3.42 -3.38
CA ASP A 75 -30.85 4.42 -4.04
C ASP A 75 -31.27 3.92 -5.43
N ASP A 76 -31.53 2.62 -5.54
CA ASP A 76 -31.96 1.93 -6.78
C ASP A 76 -33.45 1.54 -6.74
N ALA A 77 -34.24 2.19 -5.88
CA ALA A 77 -35.70 2.12 -5.93
C ALA A 77 -36.29 3.45 -6.44
N SER A 78 -36.24 3.68 -7.75
CA SER A 78 -37.13 4.61 -8.47
C SER A 78 -37.36 4.15 -9.90
#